data_AF-A0A382JPA1-F1
#
_entry.id   AF-A0A382JPA1-F1
#
_cell.length_a   1.000
_cell.length_b   1.000
_cell.length_c   1.000
_cell.angle_alpha   90.00
_cell.angle_beta   90.00
_cell.angle_gamma   90.00
#
_symmetry.space_group_name_H-M   'P 1'
#
loop_
_entity.id
_entity.type
_entity.pdbx_description
1 polymer ?
#
loop_
_entity_poly.entity_id
_entity_poly.type
_entity_poly.pdbx_seq_one_letter_code
_entity_poly.pdbx_strand_id
1 'polypeptide(L)'
;MNKIKNKLTITLLAGLTWFGCADLDVANENAPDQKRALAKPADVESLIRSTFLTFWQGTHLSGNSWFIATQGDANSCSWGNWGMRELSSEPRIAHNNSPAWGYAGAADDVWYGLYAAISTA
;
A
#
# COMPACT_ATOMS: atom_id res chain seq x y z
N MET A 1 42.22 20.76 51.19
CA MET A 1 41.24 21.29 50.19
C MET A 1 40.98 20.34 49.01
N ASN A 2 41.98 19.68 48.42
CA ASN A 2 41.79 18.87 47.19
C ASN A 2 40.90 17.63 47.37
N LYS A 3 40.94 16.96 48.53
CA LYS A 3 40.08 15.79 48.81
C LYS A 3 38.59 16.12 48.92
N ILE A 4 38.25 17.32 49.40
CA ILE A 4 36.85 17.77 49.54
C ILE A 4 36.30 18.19 48.17
N LYS A 5 37.12 18.89 47.36
CA LYS A 5 36.77 19.21 45.97
C LYS A 5 36.54 17.97 45.12
N ASN A 6 37.42 16.95 45.20
CA ASN A 6 37.22 15.69 44.48
C ASN A 6 35.95 14.95 44.91
N LYS A 7 35.63 14.91 46.21
CA LYS A 7 34.37 14.29 46.67
C LYS A 7 33.16 15.04 46.11
N LEU A 8 33.17 16.37 46.13
CA LEU A 8 32.09 17.19 45.58
C LEU A 8 31.92 16.97 44.06
N THR A 9 33.03 16.89 43.32
CA THR A 9 33.02 16.63 41.87
C THR A 9 32.46 15.24 41.55
N ILE A 10 32.84 14.21 42.33
CA ILE A 10 32.35 12.84 42.14
C ILE A 10 30.85 12.75 42.43
N THR A 11 30.37 13.41 43.50
CA THR A 11 28.93 13.42 43.83
C THR A 11 28.11 14.15 42.76
N LEU A 12 28.65 15.25 42.20
CA LEU A 12 27.98 16.00 41.13
C LEU A 12 27.91 15.19 39.82
N LEU A 13 28.98 14.48 39.47
CA LEU A 13 29.02 13.60 38.29
C LEU A 13 28.04 12.42 38.44
N ALA A 14 27.97 11.83 39.63
CA ALA A 14 27.03 10.74 39.93
C ALA A 14 25.56 11.20 39.86
N GLY A 15 25.26 12.45 40.26
CA GLY A 15 23.95 13.05 40.10
C GLY A 15 23.54 13.24 38.63
N LEU A 16 24.46 13.74 37.80
CA LEU A 16 24.23 13.93 36.35
C LEU A 16 23.98 12.61 35.62
N THR A 17 24.66 11.53 35.99
CA THR A 17 24.41 10.20 35.41
C THR A 17 23.08 9.59 35.83
N TRP A 18 22.53 10.00 36.98
CA TRP A 18 21.24 9.49 37.48
C TRP A 18 20.03 10.14 36.79
N PHE A 19 20.15 11.41 36.39
CA PHE A 19 19.10 12.14 35.67
C PHE A 19 19.25 12.12 34.14
N GLY A 20 20.33 11.53 33.61
CA GLY A 20 20.59 11.44 32.16
C GLY A 20 19.75 10.40 31.42
N CYS A 21 19.06 9.51 32.14
CA CYS A 21 18.23 8.45 31.57
C CYS A 21 16.73 8.79 31.69
N ALA A 22 16.37 10.05 31.38
CA ALA A 22 14.97 10.43 31.27
C ALA A 22 14.35 9.73 30.05
N ASP A 23 13.31 8.95 30.28
CA ASP A 23 12.51 8.34 29.22
C ASP A 23 11.81 9.45 28.45
N LEU A 24 12.32 9.75 27.25
CA LEU A 24 11.79 10.76 26.34
C LEU A 24 10.67 10.15 25.48
N ASP A 25 9.74 9.45 26.12
CA ASP A 25 8.57 8.90 25.45
C ASP A 25 7.59 10.03 25.15
N VAL A 26 7.85 10.73 24.05
CA VAL A 26 6.94 11.74 23.50
C VAL A 26 5.87 11.00 22.73
N ALA A 27 4.64 11.00 23.26
CA ALA A 27 3.50 10.34 22.64
C ALA A 27 3.33 10.78 21.16
N ASN A 28 3.35 9.81 20.25
CA ASN A 28 3.09 10.05 18.84
C ASN A 28 1.59 10.19 18.60
N GLU A 29 1.09 11.40 18.72
CA GLU A 29 -0.29 11.74 18.40
C GLU A 29 -0.65 11.45 16.93
N ASN A 30 0.32 11.27 16.03
CA ASN A 30 0.07 10.96 14.61
C ASN A 30 0.06 9.46 14.31
N ALA A 31 0.15 8.59 15.32
CA ALA A 31 0.03 7.15 15.11
C ALA A 31 -1.31 6.82 14.43
N PRO A 32 -1.35 5.87 13.47
CA PRO A 32 -2.59 5.43 12.86
C PRO A 32 -3.58 4.94 13.93
N ASP A 33 -4.77 5.52 13.96
CA ASP A 33 -5.82 5.17 14.92
C ASP A 33 -7.16 5.10 14.18
N GLN A 34 -7.72 3.89 14.12
CA GLN A 34 -9.00 3.62 13.46
C GLN A 34 -10.18 4.30 14.17
N LYS A 35 -10.19 4.35 15.51
CA LYS A 35 -11.28 5.00 16.27
C LYS A 35 -11.33 6.48 15.97
N ARG A 36 -10.17 7.12 15.85
CA ARG A 36 -10.07 8.52 15.44
C ARG A 36 -10.44 8.71 13.98
N ALA A 37 -10.00 7.82 13.09
CA ALA A 37 -10.26 7.89 11.67
C ALA A 37 -11.72 7.63 11.28
N LEU A 38 -12.51 6.97 12.14
CA LEU A 38 -13.92 6.62 11.88
C LEU A 38 -14.88 7.23 12.92
N ALA A 39 -14.49 8.35 13.53
CA ALA A 39 -15.20 8.94 14.67
C ALA A 39 -16.55 9.57 14.29
N LYS A 40 -16.70 10.05 13.05
CA LYS A 40 -17.91 10.74 12.55
C LYS A 40 -18.52 9.97 11.38
N PRO A 41 -19.83 10.06 11.16
CA PRO A 41 -20.48 9.45 10.00
C PRO A 41 -19.86 9.85 8.65
N ALA A 42 -19.46 11.13 8.51
CA ALA A 42 -18.80 11.62 7.31
C ALA A 42 -17.43 10.96 7.04
N ASP A 43 -16.74 10.49 8.08
CA ASP A 43 -15.46 9.81 7.94
C ASP A 43 -15.66 8.41 7.31
N VAL A 44 -16.71 7.70 7.74
CA VAL A 44 -17.12 6.42 7.15
C VAL A 44 -17.55 6.59 5.69
N GLU A 45 -18.30 7.65 5.39
CA GLU A 45 -18.68 7.98 4.01
C GLU A 45 -17.44 8.26 3.14
N SER A 46 -16.46 8.99 3.67
CA SER A 46 -15.19 9.26 2.98
C SER A 46 -14.39 7.97 2.76
N LEU A 47 -14.33 7.08 3.76
CA LEU A 47 -13.69 5.77 3.62
C LEU A 47 -14.30 5.00 2.46
N ILE A 48 -15.62 4.78 2.47
CA ILE A 48 -16.34 4.04 1.42
C ILE A 48 -16.11 4.66 0.04
N ARG A 49 -16.16 6.00 -0.08
CA ARG A 49 -15.87 6.71 -1.33
C ARG A 49 -14.46 6.42 -1.84
N SER A 50 -13.46 6.47 -0.96
CA SER A 50 -12.07 6.21 -1.33
C SER A 50 -11.85 4.74 -1.71
N THR A 51 -12.38 3.78 -0.94
CA THR A 51 -12.32 2.35 -1.23
C THR A 51 -12.96 2.03 -2.57
N PHE A 52 -14.14 2.59 -2.85
CA PHE A 52 -14.82 2.39 -4.13
C PHE A 52 -14.02 2.99 -5.29
N LEU A 53 -13.43 4.18 -5.12
CA LEU A 53 -12.58 4.78 -6.13
C LEU A 53 -11.37 3.89 -6.45
N THR A 54 -10.69 3.36 -5.45
CA THR A 54 -9.56 2.43 -5.63
C THR A 54 -9.99 1.16 -6.36
N PHE A 55 -11.13 0.56 -5.98
CA PHE A 55 -11.71 -0.57 -6.68
C PHE A 55 -12.02 -0.26 -8.14
N TRP A 56 -12.69 0.88 -8.40
CA TRP A 56 -13.07 1.30 -9.74
C TRP A 56 -11.84 1.50 -10.62
N GLN A 57 -10.83 2.21 -10.12
CA GLN A 57 -9.58 2.44 -10.85
C GLN A 57 -8.85 1.12 -11.12
N GLY A 58 -8.74 0.25 -10.10
CA GLY A 58 -8.11 -1.06 -10.20
C GLY A 58 -8.79 -2.03 -11.16
N THR A 59 -10.05 -1.78 -11.54
CA THR A 59 -10.84 -2.64 -12.45
C THR A 59 -11.16 -2.02 -13.80
N HIS A 60 -11.05 -0.70 -13.96
CA HIS A 60 -11.46 0.00 -15.20
C HIS A 60 -10.36 0.86 -15.83
N LEU A 61 -9.34 1.29 -15.08
CA LEU A 61 -8.26 2.16 -15.58
C LEU A 61 -6.98 1.38 -15.83
N SER A 62 -6.46 0.74 -14.78
CA SER A 62 -5.31 -0.17 -14.87
C SER A 62 -5.76 -1.61 -15.06
N GLY A 63 -7.01 -1.90 -14.69
CA GLY A 63 -7.51 -3.25 -14.66
C GLY A 63 -8.22 -3.70 -15.92
N ASN A 64 -7.58 -4.58 -16.67
CA ASN A 64 -8.06 -5.85 -17.25
C ASN A 64 -9.50 -6.04 -17.80
N SER A 65 -10.36 -5.03 -17.92
CA SER A 65 -11.67 -5.20 -18.57
C SER A 65 -11.52 -5.61 -20.04
N TRP A 66 -10.48 -5.11 -20.71
CA TRP A 66 -10.26 -5.36 -22.15
C TRP A 66 -9.64 -6.72 -22.45
N PHE A 67 -8.68 -7.19 -21.63
CA PHE A 67 -8.06 -8.51 -21.78
C PHE A 67 -9.03 -9.64 -21.42
N ILE A 68 -9.88 -9.44 -20.40
CA ILE A 68 -10.92 -10.44 -20.07
C ILE A 68 -12.00 -10.44 -21.16
N ALA A 69 -12.41 -9.26 -21.64
CA ALA A 69 -13.44 -9.18 -22.69
C ALA A 69 -13.00 -9.82 -24.02
N THR A 70 -11.71 -9.77 -24.36
CA THR A 70 -11.17 -10.43 -25.56
C THR A 70 -11.04 -11.93 -25.41
N GLN A 71 -10.69 -12.43 -24.21
CA GLN A 71 -10.76 -13.87 -23.93
C GLN A 71 -12.20 -14.40 -23.86
N GLY A 72 -13.15 -13.57 -23.45
CA GLY A 72 -14.57 -13.94 -23.41
C GLY A 72 -15.30 -13.83 -24.75
N ASP A 73 -14.59 -13.55 -25.85
CA ASP A 73 -15.13 -13.30 -27.20
C ASP A 73 -16.17 -12.17 -27.27
N ALA A 74 -16.21 -11.29 -26.26
CA ALA A 74 -17.07 -10.11 -26.25
C ALA A 74 -16.51 -9.01 -27.16
N ASN A 75 -15.19 -8.98 -27.35
CA ASN A 75 -14.47 -8.05 -28.22
C ASN A 75 -13.32 -8.77 -28.93
N SER A 76 -12.79 -8.19 -30.01
CA SER A 76 -11.52 -8.63 -30.64
C SER A 76 -10.56 -7.45 -30.81
N CYS A 77 -9.26 -7.72 -30.91
CA CYS A 77 -8.27 -6.67 -31.14
C CYS A 77 -7.17 -7.16 -32.09
N SER A 78 -6.86 -6.37 -33.12
CA SER A 78 -5.75 -6.67 -34.04
C SER A 78 -4.38 -6.20 -33.52
N TRP A 79 -4.34 -5.51 -32.37
CA TRP A 79 -3.14 -4.87 -31.81
C TRP A 79 -2.78 -5.44 -30.44
N GLY A 80 -1.48 -5.41 -30.10
CA GLY A 80 -0.93 -6.04 -28.89
C GLY A 80 -1.23 -5.33 -27.57
N ASN A 81 -2.12 -4.33 -27.53
CA ASN A 81 -2.40 -3.58 -26.31
C ASN A 81 -2.86 -4.53 -25.19
N TRP A 82 -2.15 -4.57 -24.06
CA TRP A 82 -2.41 -5.51 -22.94
C TRP A 82 -2.52 -6.98 -23.37
N GLY A 83 -1.76 -7.41 -24.39
CA GLY A 83 -1.78 -8.80 -24.87
C GLY A 83 -3.07 -9.21 -25.60
N MET A 84 -3.97 -8.26 -25.87
CA MET A 84 -5.30 -8.53 -26.42
C MET A 84 -5.27 -9.23 -27.78
N ARG A 85 -4.34 -8.88 -28.69
CA ARG A 85 -4.19 -9.60 -29.98
C ARG A 85 -3.92 -11.09 -29.80
N GLU A 86 -3.03 -11.43 -28.87
CA GLU A 86 -2.65 -12.81 -28.60
C GLU A 86 -3.84 -13.59 -28.04
N LEU A 87 -4.62 -12.96 -27.18
CA LEU A 87 -5.73 -13.59 -26.46
C LEU A 87 -7.05 -13.60 -27.20
N SER A 88 -7.24 -12.69 -28.16
CA SER A 88 -8.35 -12.72 -29.12
C SER A 88 -8.02 -13.52 -30.38
N SER A 89 -6.84 -14.15 -30.45
CA SER A 89 -6.46 -14.91 -31.65
C SER A 89 -7.14 -16.26 -31.68
N GLU A 90 -7.63 -16.63 -32.86
CA GLU A 90 -8.18 -17.95 -33.14
C GLU A 90 -7.33 -18.65 -34.21
N PRO A 91 -6.92 -19.92 -34.02
CA PRO A 91 -7.23 -20.80 -32.89
C PRO A 91 -6.63 -20.32 -31.57
N ARG A 92 -7.41 -20.44 -30.48
CA ARG A 92 -7.02 -20.00 -29.15
C ARG A 92 -5.68 -20.57 -28.70
N ILE A 93 -4.77 -19.69 -28.34
CA ILE A 93 -3.49 -20.05 -27.74
C ILE A 93 -3.59 -20.12 -26.21
N ALA A 94 -2.69 -20.87 -25.59
CA ALA A 94 -2.60 -20.92 -24.13
C ALA A 94 -2.15 -19.56 -23.58
N HIS A 95 -2.78 -19.12 -22.48
CA HIS A 95 -2.38 -17.90 -21.79
C HIS A 95 -0.97 -18.06 -21.18
N ASN A 96 -0.11 -17.06 -21.40
CA ASN A 96 1.26 -17.07 -20.91
C ASN A 96 1.34 -16.50 -19.48
N ASN A 97 1.37 -17.40 -18.49
CA ASN A 97 1.49 -17.05 -17.06
C ASN A 97 2.94 -16.74 -16.61
N SER A 98 3.86 -16.51 -17.54
CA SER A 98 5.23 -16.13 -17.17
C SER A 98 5.26 -14.69 -16.67
N PRO A 99 5.93 -14.38 -15.55
CA PRO A 99 6.17 -12.99 -15.15
C PRO A 99 7.07 -12.24 -16.14
N ALA A 100 7.75 -12.96 -17.05
CA ALA A 100 8.54 -12.38 -18.13
C ALA A 100 7.72 -12.16 -19.43
N TRP A 101 6.43 -12.48 -19.44
CA TRP A 101 5.58 -12.18 -20.59
C TRP A 101 5.45 -10.66 -20.74
N GLY A 102 5.65 -10.15 -21.97
CA GLY A 102 5.66 -8.71 -22.23
C GLY A 102 4.36 -7.98 -21.88
N TYR A 103 3.28 -8.73 -21.64
CA TYR A 103 1.98 -8.21 -21.24
C TYR A 103 1.52 -8.75 -19.87
N ALA A 104 2.44 -9.23 -19.01
CA ALA A 104 2.10 -9.73 -17.67
C ALA A 104 1.29 -8.72 -16.82
N GLY A 105 1.58 -7.42 -16.98
CA GLY A 105 0.80 -6.34 -16.35
C GLY A 105 -0.70 -6.38 -16.66
N ALA A 106 -1.11 -6.95 -17.80
CA ALA A 106 -2.54 -7.13 -18.10
C ALA A 106 -3.26 -7.95 -17.03
N ALA A 107 -2.62 -8.97 -16.47
CA ALA A 107 -3.16 -9.77 -15.38
C ALA A 107 -2.82 -9.18 -14.01
N ASP A 108 -1.57 -8.77 -13.81
CA ASP A 108 -1.05 -8.35 -12.51
C ASP A 108 -1.65 -7.01 -12.02
N ASP A 109 -1.96 -6.08 -12.94
CA ASP A 109 -2.48 -4.76 -12.57
C ASP A 109 -3.89 -4.85 -11.93
N VAL A 110 -4.75 -5.76 -12.42
CA VAL A 110 -6.03 -6.06 -11.74
C VAL A 110 -5.78 -6.67 -10.38
N TRP A 111 -4.85 -7.61 -10.29
CA TRP A 111 -4.55 -8.29 -9.03
C TRP A 111 -4.13 -7.27 -7.98
N TYR A 112 -3.09 -6.47 -8.25
CA TYR A 112 -2.63 -5.45 -7.33
C TYR A 112 -3.68 -4.37 -7.06
N GLY A 113 -4.45 -3.97 -8.07
CA GLY A 113 -5.54 -3.00 -7.92
C GLY A 113 -6.64 -3.48 -6.96
N LEU A 114 -7.04 -4.75 -7.05
CA LEU A 114 -8.03 -5.36 -6.15
C LEU A 114 -7.47 -5.52 -4.74
N TYR A 115 -6.21 -5.93 -4.58
CA TYR A 115 -5.56 -5.98 -3.27
C TYR A 115 -5.41 -4.60 -2.63
N ALA A 116 -5.15 -3.56 -3.42
CA ALA A 116 -5.13 -2.18 -2.93
C ALA A 116 -6.52 -1.75 -2.43
N ALA A 117 -7.59 -2.13 -3.14
CA ALA A 117 -8.96 -1.84 -2.69
C ALA A 117 -9.29 -2.55 -1.37
N ILE A 118 -8.92 -3.83 -1.23
CA ILE A 118 -9.07 -4.59 0.02
C ILE A 118 -8.26 -3.95 1.16
N SER A 119 -7.02 -3.52 0.89
CA SER A 119 -6.17 -2.89 1.90
C SER A 119 -6.66 -1.50 2.34
N THR A 120 -7.50 -0.84 1.52
CA THR A 120 -8.08 0.48 1.81
C THR A 120 -9.43 0.37 2.52
N ALA A 121 -10.01 -0.83 2.63
CA ALA A 121 -11.29 -1.10 3.29
C ALA A 121 -11.11 -1.35 4.79
#